data_AF-X1EEJ8-F1
#
_entry.id   AF-X1EEJ8-F1
#
_cell.length_a   1.000
_cell.length_b   1.000
_cell.length_c   1.000
_cell.angle_alpha   90.00
_cell.angle_beta   90.00
_cell.angle_gamma   90.00
#
_symmetry.space_group_name_H-M   'P 1'
#
loop_
_entity.id
_entity.type
_entity.pdbx_description
1 polymer ?
#
loop_
_entity_poly.entity_id
_entity_poly.type
_entity_poly.pdbx_seq_one_letter_code
_entity_poly.pdbx_strand_id
1 'polypeptide(L)'
;ATFYCKTPDYPVVVKNAIKEMHRQVGDLVFDENNRAVKGLIVRHLVMPEHIAGTREAMSFLANKVSKNTYVNIMDQYHPCGDMSDFPELARKITSEEFREALDEAKEEGITRLDNRKRDFLFQWR
;
A
#
# COMPACT_ATOMS: atom_id res chain seq x y z
N ALA A 1 -9.16 -7.67 -5.98
CA ALA A 1 -8.53 -6.97 -7.12
C ALA A 1 -8.73 -7.63 -8.49
N THR A 2 -8.36 -8.90 -8.71
CA THR A 2 -8.32 -9.55 -10.03
C THR A 2 -9.66 -9.59 -10.80
N PHE A 3 -10.79 -9.57 -10.11
CA PHE A 3 -12.12 -9.53 -10.74
C PHE A 3 -12.41 -8.19 -11.42
N TYR A 4 -11.89 -7.09 -10.87
CA TYR A 4 -12.14 -5.72 -11.34
C TYR A 4 -11.16 -5.29 -12.44
N CYS A 5 -9.95 -5.83 -12.43
CA CYS A 5 -8.96 -5.58 -13.46
C CYS A 5 -9.09 -6.63 -14.58
N LYS A 6 -9.20 -6.21 -15.83
CA LYS A 6 -9.15 -7.09 -17.02
C LYS A 6 -7.72 -7.62 -17.30
N THR A 7 -6.96 -7.90 -16.24
CA THR A 7 -5.54 -8.27 -16.27
C THR A 7 -5.30 -9.35 -15.20
N PRO A 8 -5.61 -10.62 -15.50
CA PRO A 8 -5.62 -11.70 -14.51
C PRO A 8 -4.22 -12.06 -13.98
N ASP A 9 -3.18 -11.82 -14.77
CA ASP A 9 -1.77 -12.09 -14.46
C ASP A 9 -1.09 -10.97 -13.67
N TYR A 10 -1.75 -9.82 -13.52
CA TYR A 10 -1.20 -8.64 -12.83
C TYR A 10 -0.61 -8.97 -11.44
N PRO A 11 -1.29 -9.71 -10.54
CA PRO A 11 -0.72 -10.03 -9.23
C PRO A 11 0.58 -10.84 -9.31
N VAL A 12 0.70 -11.74 -10.29
CA VAL A 12 1.90 -12.57 -10.48
C VAL A 12 3.05 -11.73 -11.00
N VAL A 13 2.79 -10.90 -12.02
CA VAL A 13 3.80 -10.03 -12.64
C VAL A 13 4.33 -9.02 -11.62
N VAL A 14 3.44 -8.35 -10.87
CA VAL A 14 3.84 -7.35 -9.86
C VAL A 14 4.67 -7.97 -8.74
N LYS A 15 4.28 -9.15 -8.24
CA LYS A 15 5.06 -9.85 -7.21
C LYS A 15 6.49 -10.15 -7.68
N ASN A 16 6.65 -10.63 -8.91
CA ASN A 16 7.97 -10.89 -9.48
C ASN A 16 8.78 -9.61 -9.70
N ALA A 17 8.13 -8.55 -10.19
CA ALA A 17 8.77 -7.26 -10.40
C ALA A 17 9.26 -6.66 -9.07
N ILE A 18 8.45 -6.67 -8.02
CA ILE A 18 8.82 -6.16 -6.69
C ILE A 18 10.03 -6.92 -6.13
N LYS A 19 10.06 -8.26 -6.26
CA LYS A 19 11.20 -9.06 -5.83
C LYS A 19 12.47 -8.68 -6.57
N GLU A 20 12.40 -8.48 -7.88
CA GLU A 20 13.56 -8.10 -8.69
C GLU A 20 14.03 -6.68 -8.35
N MET A 21 13.11 -5.73 -8.18
CA MET A 21 13.45 -4.38 -7.72
C MET A 21 14.17 -4.43 -6.37
N HIS A 22 13.62 -5.15 -5.39
CA HIS A 22 14.25 -5.30 -4.07
C HIS A 22 15.61 -5.99 -4.16
N ARG A 23 15.77 -7.03 -4.99
CA ARG A 23 17.08 -7.68 -5.22
C ARG A 23 18.14 -6.69 -5.71
N GLN A 24 17.77 -5.69 -6.49
CA GLN A 24 18.69 -4.69 -7.05
C GLN A 24 19.05 -3.59 -6.05
N VAL A 25 18.09 -3.07 -5.28
CA VAL A 25 18.30 -1.87 -4.46
C VAL A 25 18.27 -2.12 -2.94
N GLY A 26 17.71 -3.24 -2.50
CA GLY A 26 17.53 -3.60 -1.09
C GLY A 26 16.48 -2.76 -0.36
N ASP A 27 16.52 -2.82 0.98
CA ASP A 27 15.64 -2.04 1.84
C ASP A 27 15.92 -0.54 1.74
N LEU A 28 14.91 0.28 2.03
CA LEU A 28 15.05 1.74 2.02
C LEU A 28 16.03 2.22 3.09
N VAL A 29 17.06 2.96 2.67
CA VAL A 29 18.10 3.58 3.50
C VAL A 29 17.95 5.10 3.43
N PHE A 30 18.08 5.73 4.59
CA PHE A 30 18.10 7.18 4.76
C PHE A 30 19.51 7.65 5.14
N ASP A 31 19.88 8.85 4.71
CA ASP A 31 21.10 9.53 5.19
C ASP A 31 20.89 10.17 6.58
N GLU A 32 21.95 10.80 7.10
CA GLU A 32 21.96 11.58 8.35
C GLU A 32 20.96 12.75 8.38
N ASN A 33 20.50 13.21 7.20
CA ASN A 33 19.51 14.27 7.04
C ASN A 33 18.09 13.74 6.82
N ASN A 34 17.84 12.44 7.04
CA ASN A 34 16.58 11.74 6.78
C ASN A 34 16.12 11.77 5.30
N ARG A 35 17.05 11.86 4.35
CA ARG A 35 16.74 11.77 2.92
C ARG A 35 16.90 10.33 2.44
N ALA A 36 15.93 9.83 1.68
CA ALA A 36 16.03 8.51 1.07
C ALA A 36 17.14 8.51 0.02
N VAL A 37 18.18 7.70 0.23
CA VAL A 37 19.35 7.64 -0.66
C VAL A 37 19.40 6.40 -1.54
N LYS A 38 18.79 5.30 -1.08
CA LYS A 38 18.73 4.03 -1.82
C LYS A 38 17.63 3.13 -1.27
N GLY A 39 17.02 2.32 -2.13
CA GLY A 39 16.14 1.20 -1.73
C GLY A 39 14.75 1.30 -2.34
N LEU A 40 13.83 0.51 -1.80
CA LEU A 40 12.48 0.35 -2.33
C LEU A 40 11.41 0.91 -1.38
N ILE A 41 10.46 1.68 -1.93
CA ILE A 41 9.23 2.10 -1.27
C ILE A 41 8.05 1.43 -1.97
N VAL A 42 7.20 0.73 -1.23
CA VAL A 42 5.97 0.15 -1.75
C VAL A 42 4.78 0.99 -1.30
N ARG A 43 3.97 1.45 -2.25
CA ARG A 43 2.74 2.21 -1.96
C ARG A 43 1.54 1.28 -2.14
N HIS A 44 0.79 1.07 -1.07
CA HIS A 44 -0.39 0.21 -1.05
C HIS A 44 -1.65 1.06 -0.92
N LEU A 45 -2.49 1.05 -1.94
CA LEU A 45 -3.76 1.79 -1.94
C LEU A 45 -4.84 0.94 -1.28
N VAL A 46 -5.43 1.44 -0.19
CA VAL A 46 -6.58 0.81 0.44
C VAL A 46 -7.82 1.12 -0.41
N MET A 47 -8.63 0.09 -0.64
CA MET A 47 -9.87 0.17 -1.42
C MET A 47 -11.06 -0.25 -0.56
N PRO A 48 -12.29 0.21 -0.89
CA PRO A 48 -13.51 -0.22 -0.21
C PRO A 48 -13.66 -1.74 -0.15
N GLU A 49 -14.38 -2.24 0.85
CA GLU A 49 -14.72 -3.66 1.03
C GLU A 49 -13.48 -4.58 1.03
N HIS A 50 -12.33 -4.08 1.49
CA HIS A 50 -11.06 -4.80 1.53
C HIS A 50 -10.59 -5.35 0.18
N ILE A 51 -11.10 -4.80 -0.94
CA ILE A 51 -10.86 -5.30 -2.30
C ILE A 51 -9.37 -5.31 -2.68
N ALA A 52 -8.58 -4.43 -2.05
CA ALA A 52 -7.15 -4.30 -2.26
C ALA A 52 -6.35 -5.52 -1.76
N GLY A 53 -6.89 -6.36 -0.87
CA GLY A 53 -6.18 -7.50 -0.29
C GLY A 53 -4.94 -7.08 0.50
N THR A 54 -5.14 -6.22 1.50
CA THR A 54 -4.03 -5.64 2.28
C THR A 54 -3.24 -6.71 3.01
N ARG A 55 -3.90 -7.59 3.78
CA ARG A 55 -3.24 -8.71 4.46
C ARG A 55 -2.38 -9.55 3.51
N GLU A 56 -2.90 -9.97 2.35
CA GLU A 56 -2.13 -10.80 1.41
C GLU A 56 -0.94 -10.05 0.81
N ALA A 57 -1.11 -8.75 0.52
CA ALA A 57 -0.02 -7.91 0.03
C ALA A 57 1.08 -7.75 1.08
N MET A 58 0.70 -7.46 2.33
CA MET A 58 1.66 -7.30 3.45
C MET A 58 2.36 -8.61 3.78
N SER A 59 1.62 -9.73 3.80
CA SER A 59 2.18 -11.07 4.00
C SER A 59 3.20 -11.41 2.92
N PHE A 60 2.92 -11.08 1.66
CA PHE A 60 3.87 -11.27 0.56
C PHE A 60 5.13 -10.44 0.76
N LEU A 61 5.01 -9.15 1.09
CA LEU A 61 6.16 -8.28 1.32
C LEU A 61 7.02 -8.79 2.49
N ALA A 62 6.39 -9.12 3.63
CA ALA A 62 7.09 -9.57 4.82
C ALA A 62 7.80 -10.91 4.62
N ASN A 63 7.16 -11.86 3.94
CA ASN A 63 7.65 -13.23 3.82
C ASN A 63 8.51 -13.49 2.58
N LYS A 64 8.36 -12.70 1.50
CA LYS A 64 9.00 -12.97 0.20
C LYS A 64 9.92 -11.84 -0.28
N VAL A 65 9.84 -10.66 0.33
CA VAL A 65 10.66 -9.50 -0.03
C VAL A 65 11.58 -9.13 1.13
N SER A 66 11.03 -8.52 2.18
CA SER A 66 11.73 -8.16 3.42
C SER A 66 10.75 -7.64 4.46
N LYS A 67 10.91 -8.04 5.72
CA LYS A 67 10.16 -7.44 6.85
C LYS A 67 10.49 -5.95 7.07
N ASN A 68 11.64 -5.51 6.57
CA ASN A 68 12.09 -4.11 6.61
C ASN A 68 11.67 -3.30 5.37
N THR A 69 10.78 -3.84 4.53
CA THR A 69 10.20 -3.11 3.41
C THR A 69 9.49 -1.86 3.95
N TYR A 70 9.80 -0.71 3.38
CA TYR A 70 9.12 0.53 3.72
C TYR A 70 7.79 0.60 2.95
N VAL A 71 6.68 0.63 3.67
CA VAL A 71 5.34 0.60 3.08
C VAL A 71 4.58 1.89 3.42
N ASN A 72 4.07 2.54 2.37
CA ASN A 72 3.13 3.65 2.49
C ASN A 72 1.71 3.12 2.22
N ILE A 73 0.93 2.94 3.29
CA ILE A 73 -0.49 2.57 3.20
C ILE A 73 -1.31 3.86 3.00
N MET A 74 -2.11 3.89 1.94
CA MET A 74 -2.77 5.10 1.46
C MET A 74 -4.29 5.02 1.59
N ASP A 75 -4.88 6.05 2.19
CA ASP A 75 -6.31 6.29 2.26
C ASP A 75 -6.88 7.05 1.05
N GLN A 76 -6.13 7.09 -0.04
CA GLN A 76 -6.31 8.05 -1.14
C GLN A 76 -7.23 7.54 -2.26
N TYR A 77 -8.05 6.52 -1.99
CA TYR A 77 -8.98 6.02 -3.00
C TYR A 77 -10.10 7.03 -3.25
N HIS A 78 -10.30 7.36 -4.53
CA HIS A 78 -11.36 8.25 -4.97
C HIS A 78 -12.16 7.58 -6.09
N PRO A 79 -13.48 7.40 -5.95
CA PRO A 79 -14.30 6.83 -7.00
C PRO A 79 -14.31 7.77 -8.23
N CYS A 80 -13.91 7.26 -9.39
CA CYS A 80 -13.82 8.02 -10.64
C CYS A 80 -14.41 7.21 -11.81
N GLY A 81 -15.30 7.84 -12.59
CA GLY A 81 -15.90 7.23 -13.79
C GLY A 81 -17.26 6.60 -13.54
N ASP A 82 -17.75 5.83 -14.51
CA ASP A 82 -18.99 5.06 -14.37
C ASP A 82 -18.71 3.78 -13.58
N MET A 83 -19.36 3.67 -12.42
CA MET A 83 -19.21 2.56 -11.48
C MET A 83 -20.55 1.83 -11.26
N SER A 84 -21.50 1.99 -12.18
CA SER A 84 -22.82 1.35 -12.07
C SER A 84 -22.74 -0.18 -11.91
N ASP A 85 -21.73 -0.79 -12.52
CA ASP A 85 -21.47 -2.24 -12.44
C ASP A 85 -20.74 -2.66 -11.14
N PHE A 86 -20.18 -1.70 -10.38
CA PHE A 86 -19.36 -1.94 -9.19
C PHE A 86 -19.71 -0.95 -8.06
N PRO A 87 -20.93 -1.04 -7.48
CA PRO A 87 -21.41 -0.10 -6.46
C PRO A 87 -20.51 -0.02 -5.22
N GLU A 88 -19.85 -1.12 -4.85
CA GLU A 88 -18.88 -1.19 -3.76
C GLU A 88 -17.66 -0.29 -3.99
N LEU A 89 -17.27 -0.06 -5.24
CA LEU A 89 -16.17 0.83 -5.62
C LEU A 89 -16.61 2.29 -5.76
N ALA A 90 -17.92 2.57 -5.75
CA ALA A 90 -18.50 3.90 -5.95
C ALA A 90 -18.45 4.81 -4.71
N ARG A 91 -17.71 4.42 -3.67
CA ARG A 91 -17.54 5.20 -2.43
C ARG A 91 -16.08 5.37 -2.07
N LYS A 92 -15.80 6.36 -1.21
CA LYS A 92 -14.50 6.45 -0.53
C LYS A 92 -14.40 5.38 0.55
N ILE A 93 -13.18 5.11 0.99
CA ILE A 93 -12.94 4.24 2.14
C ILE A 93 -13.38 4.91 3.44
N THR A 94 -13.74 4.11 4.43
CA THR A 94 -14.01 4.56 5.79
C THR A 94 -12.72 4.64 6.61
N SER A 95 -12.76 5.39 7.71
CA SER A 95 -11.64 5.43 8.66
C SER A 95 -11.37 4.08 9.33
N GLU A 96 -12.38 3.21 9.40
CA GLU A 96 -12.27 1.86 9.95
C GLU A 96 -11.53 0.94 8.99
N GLU A 97 -11.90 0.92 7.71
CA GLU A 97 -11.18 0.15 6.67
C GLU A 97 -9.71 0.55 6.59
N PHE A 98 -9.41 1.85 6.74
CA PHE A 98 -8.03 2.31 6.79
C PHE A 98 -7.29 1.85 8.06
N ARG A 99 -7.95 1.87 9.22
CA ARG A 99 -7.35 1.40 10.48
C ARG A 99 -7.07 -0.10 10.43
N GLU A 100 -8.02 -0.88 9.92
CA GLU A 100 -7.86 -2.31 9.74
C GLU A 100 -6.70 -2.62 8.80
N ALA A 101 -6.56 -1.90 7.68
CA ALA A 101 -5.42 -2.05 6.79
C ALA A 101 -4.06 -1.79 7.48
N LEU A 102 -4.00 -0.82 8.40
CA LEU A 102 -2.80 -0.55 9.21
C LEU A 102 -2.52 -1.68 10.20
N ASP A 103 -3.55 -2.25 10.81
CA ASP A 103 -3.40 -3.31 11.81
C ASP A 103 -3.02 -4.64 11.14
N GLU A 104 -3.63 -4.98 10.00
CA GLU A 104 -3.22 -6.12 9.17
C GLU A 104 -1.75 -6.03 8.77
N ALA A 105 -1.26 -4.85 8.39
CA ALA A 105 0.14 -4.68 8.04
C ALA A 105 1.09 -4.96 9.21
N LYS A 106 0.73 -4.51 10.41
CA LYS A 106 1.51 -4.80 11.63
C LYS A 106 1.46 -6.28 11.99
N GLU A 107 0.29 -6.91 11.90
CA GLU A 107 0.10 -8.35 12.16
C GLU A 107 0.96 -9.22 11.24
N GLU A 108 1.06 -8.87 9.96
CA GLU A 108 1.91 -9.57 8.99
C GLU A 108 3.41 -9.25 9.16
N GLY A 109 3.77 -8.34 10.08
CA GLY A 109 5.15 -8.03 10.45
C GLY A 109 5.79 -6.88 9.68
N ILE A 110 5.01 -6.06 8.98
CA ILE A 110 5.49 -4.81 8.37
C ILE A 110 5.47 -3.71 9.44
N THR A 111 6.66 -3.31 9.90
CA THR A 111 6.81 -2.32 10.97
C THR A 111 7.20 -0.92 10.48
N ARG A 112 7.77 -0.82 9.27
CA ARG A 112 8.20 0.45 8.65
C ARG A 112 7.08 1.06 7.81
N LEU A 113 6.10 1.63 8.50
CA LEU A 113 4.99 2.35 7.87
C LEU A 113 5.29 3.84 7.75
N ASP A 114 4.85 4.44 6.64
CA ASP A 114 4.90 5.90 6.44
C ASP A 114 4.03 6.61 7.49
N ASN A 115 4.65 7.47 8.30
CA ASN A 115 3.96 8.25 9.32
C ASN A 115 3.70 9.66 8.77
N ARG A 116 2.66 9.80 7.94
CA ARG A 116 2.24 11.12 7.47
C ARG A 116 1.60 11.87 8.63
N LYS A 117 2.37 12.74 9.27
CA LYS A 117 1.78 13.86 9.99
C LYS A 117 1.06 14.71 8.96
N ARG A 118 -0.28 14.74 9.02
CA ARG A 118 -1.11 15.67 8.23
C ARG A 118 -0.93 17.09 8.79
N ASP A 119 0.27 17.62 8.74
CA ASP A 119 0.58 18.97 9.25
C ASP A 119 -0.07 20.07 8.39
N PHE A 120 -0.59 19.72 7.21
CA PHE A 120 -1.09 20.67 6.20
C PHE A 120 -2.58 21.04 6.28
N LEU A 121 -3.39 20.46 7.19
CA LEU A 121 -4.84 20.73 7.24
C LEU A 121 -5.28 21.76 8.29
N PHE A 122 -4.39 22.25 9.15
CA PHE A 122 -4.75 23.13 10.28
C PHE A 122 -4.16 24.55 10.26
N GLN A 123 -3.43 24.96 9.21
CA GLN A 123 -2.84 26.30 9.12
C GLN A 123 -3.64 27.32 8.27
N TRP A 124 -4.78 26.93 7.72
CA TRP A 124 -5.70 27.86 7.04
C TRP A 124 -7.05 27.83 7.75
N ARG A 125 -7.12 28.53 8.88
CA ARG A 125 -8.37 28.96 9.48
C ARG A 125 -8.18 30.29 10.20
#